data_AF-A0A1B2F0N5-F1
#
_entry.id   AF-A0A1B2F0N5-F1
#
_cell.length_a   1.000
_cell.length_b   1.000
_cell.length_c   1.000
_cell.angle_alpha   90.00
_cell.angle_beta   90.00
_cell.angle_gamma   90.00
#
_symmetry.space_group_name_H-M   'P 1'
#
loop_
_entity.id
_entity.type
_entity.pdbx_description
1 polymer ?
#
loop_
_entity_poly.entity_id
_entity_poly.type
_entity_poly.pdbx_seq_one_letter_code
_entity_poly.pdbx_strand_id
1 'polypeptide(L)'
;MISRLPLFLLTLICSQASLGCALHDSRSEAVYRLNLSDAECRTISYISGLIIPIQLSYPQGQPVGSGWKGEIIDVRLYYVTERYDFNALIDSNSYHRSDKDYDVYNIANEDNYVFNGSDKSRVIVRKRGYTWLAHRMQNGVLIMYQYDERFSNFKEIDEFVRVFVERILIHKD
;
A
#
# COMPACT_ATOMS: atom_id res chain seq x y z
N MET A 1 -36.25 -4.83 58.81
CA MET A 1 -35.26 -5.49 57.92
C MET A 1 -35.66 -5.21 56.48
N ILE A 2 -35.02 -4.25 55.83
CA ILE A 2 -35.30 -3.86 54.44
C ILE A 2 -34.20 -4.48 53.58
N SER A 3 -34.56 -5.53 52.84
CA SER A 3 -33.69 -6.21 51.89
C SER A 3 -33.39 -5.26 50.72
N ARG A 4 -32.11 -4.92 50.54
CA ARG A 4 -31.62 -4.16 49.38
C ARG A 4 -31.25 -5.17 48.29
N LEU A 5 -32.00 -5.20 47.19
CA LEU A 5 -31.54 -5.80 45.95
C LEU A 5 -30.52 -4.86 45.28
N PRO A 6 -29.32 -5.33 44.87
CA PRO A 6 -28.47 -4.56 43.99
C PRO A 6 -28.96 -4.74 42.55
N LEU A 7 -29.35 -3.62 41.94
CA LEU A 7 -29.62 -3.51 40.51
C LEU A 7 -28.26 -3.61 39.78
N PHE A 8 -27.86 -4.82 39.38
CA PHE A 8 -26.69 -5.02 38.52
C PHE A 8 -27.05 -4.55 37.10
N LEU A 9 -26.62 -3.32 36.79
CA LEU A 9 -26.66 -2.74 35.46
C LEU A 9 -25.63 -3.48 34.60
N LEU A 10 -26.08 -4.49 33.83
CA LEU A 10 -25.25 -5.09 32.77
C LEU A 10 -25.00 -4.05 31.69
N THR A 11 -23.84 -3.42 31.71
CA THR A 11 -23.31 -2.70 30.55
C THR A 11 -22.95 -3.73 29.49
N LEU A 12 -23.83 -3.88 28.49
CA LEU A 12 -23.49 -4.52 27.23
C LEU A 12 -22.38 -3.69 26.58
N ILE A 13 -21.13 -4.12 26.76
CA ILE A 13 -20.03 -3.68 25.93
C ILE A 13 -20.27 -4.36 24.58
N CYS A 14 -21.02 -3.70 23.70
CA CYS A 14 -20.97 -4.00 22.27
C CYS A 14 -19.53 -3.74 21.81
N SER A 15 -18.69 -4.77 21.87
CA SER A 15 -17.49 -4.83 21.04
C SER A 15 -17.99 -4.79 19.59
N GLN A 16 -18.03 -3.59 19.02
CA GLN A 16 -18.04 -3.44 17.57
C GLN A 16 -16.73 -4.05 17.10
N ALA A 17 -16.74 -5.34 16.77
CA ALA A 17 -15.73 -5.91 15.92
C ALA A 17 -15.79 -5.08 14.64
N SER A 18 -14.85 -4.14 14.48
CA SER A 18 -14.69 -3.41 13.23
C SER A 18 -14.46 -4.46 12.16
N LEU A 19 -15.49 -4.74 11.36
CA LEU A 19 -15.40 -5.64 10.23
C LEU A 19 -14.39 -4.98 9.28
N GLY A 20 -13.15 -5.48 9.28
CA GLY A 20 -12.14 -5.01 8.33
C GLY A 20 -12.67 -5.09 6.90
N CYS A 21 -12.29 -4.13 6.07
CA CYS A 21 -12.67 -4.04 4.66
C CYS A 21 -12.32 -5.35 3.95
N ALA A 22 -13.33 -6.11 3.53
CA ALA A 22 -13.17 -7.39 2.84
C ALA A 22 -13.47 -7.21 1.34
N LEU A 23 -12.45 -7.46 0.51
CA LEU A 23 -12.51 -7.34 -0.93
C LEU A 23 -12.46 -8.74 -1.54
N HIS A 24 -13.50 -9.09 -2.30
CA HIS A 24 -13.67 -10.42 -2.87
C HIS A 24 -13.23 -10.44 -4.34
N ASP A 25 -12.26 -11.27 -4.68
CA ASP A 25 -11.90 -11.54 -6.08
C ASP A 25 -12.80 -12.66 -6.63
N SER A 26 -13.79 -12.28 -7.42
CA SER A 26 -14.73 -13.21 -8.05
C SER A 26 -14.07 -14.22 -9.01
N ARG A 27 -12.81 -14.01 -9.40
CA ARG A 27 -12.09 -14.90 -10.33
C ARG A 27 -11.31 -16.00 -9.62
N SER A 28 -10.90 -15.77 -8.37
CA SER A 28 -10.06 -16.68 -7.59
C SER A 28 -10.70 -17.14 -6.29
N GLU A 29 -11.89 -16.62 -5.97
CA GLU A 29 -12.57 -16.77 -4.67
C GLU A 29 -11.74 -16.24 -3.48
N ALA A 30 -10.63 -15.55 -3.76
CA ALA A 30 -9.78 -14.97 -2.73
C ALA A 30 -10.51 -13.82 -2.03
N VAL A 31 -10.29 -13.71 -0.71
CA VAL A 31 -10.79 -12.62 0.11
C VAL A 31 -9.61 -11.87 0.71
N TYR A 32 -9.45 -10.62 0.30
CA TYR A 32 -8.44 -9.73 0.83
C TYR A 32 -9.04 -8.89 1.95
N ARG A 33 -8.46 -8.98 3.14
CA ARG A 33 -8.92 -8.23 4.31
C ARG A 33 -7.95 -7.11 4.63
N LEU A 34 -8.46 -5.89 4.67
CA LEU A 34 -7.70 -4.68 5.00
C LEU A 34 -8.24 -4.07 6.30
N ASN A 35 -7.32 -3.60 7.14
CA ASN A 35 -7.63 -2.85 8.35
C ASN A 35 -7.94 -1.39 8.00
N LEU A 36 -9.13 -1.18 7.46
CA LEU A 36 -9.68 0.12 7.09
C LEU A 36 -11.02 0.32 7.77
N SER A 37 -11.33 1.56 8.12
CA SER A 37 -12.68 1.94 8.54
C SER A 37 -13.68 1.80 7.37
N ASP A 38 -14.97 1.70 7.67
CA ASP A 38 -16.02 1.67 6.64
C ASP A 38 -15.97 2.88 5.70
N ALA A 39 -15.60 4.05 6.23
CA ALA A 39 -15.50 5.27 5.45
C ALA A 39 -14.32 5.21 4.46
N GLU A 40 -13.16 4.73 4.91
CA GLU A 40 -11.99 4.54 4.04
C GLU A 40 -12.24 3.44 3.03
N CYS A 41 -12.84 2.31 3.43
CA CYS A 41 -13.15 1.19 2.54
C CYS A 41 -14.05 1.63 1.36
N ARG A 42 -15.01 2.54 1.60
CA ARG A 42 -15.88 3.11 0.56
C ARG A 42 -15.13 3.96 -0.48
N THR A 43 -13.90 4.40 -0.20
CA THR A 43 -13.08 5.12 -1.19
C THR A 43 -12.44 4.19 -2.24
N ILE A 44 -12.35 2.89 -1.93
CA ILE A 44 -11.74 1.89 -2.79
C ILE A 44 -12.73 1.51 -3.90
N SER A 45 -12.40 1.88 -5.13
CA SER A 45 -13.16 1.46 -6.32
C SER A 45 -12.69 0.09 -6.82
N TYR A 46 -13.01 -0.96 -6.06
CA TYR A 46 -12.66 -2.34 -6.40
C TYR A 46 -13.91 -3.13 -6.80
N ILE A 47 -13.92 -3.63 -8.05
CA ILE A 47 -15.03 -4.44 -8.58
C ILE A 47 -14.70 -5.92 -8.50
N SER A 48 -13.54 -6.31 -9.04
CA SER A 48 -12.99 -7.67 -8.96
C SER A 48 -11.53 -7.67 -9.41
N GLY A 49 -10.77 -8.66 -8.95
CA GLY A 49 -9.45 -8.97 -9.46
C GLY A 49 -8.30 -8.94 -8.47
N LEU A 50 -7.08 -9.11 -8.96
CA LEU A 50 -5.90 -9.28 -8.11
C LEU A 50 -5.28 -7.94 -7.66
N ILE A 51 -5.75 -6.83 -8.24
CA ILE A 51 -5.20 -5.50 -7.99
C ILE A 51 -6.22 -4.72 -7.18
N ILE A 52 -5.81 -4.26 -6.00
CA ILE A 52 -6.61 -3.38 -5.16
C ILE A 52 -6.09 -1.94 -5.34
N PRO A 53 -6.84 -1.06 -6.02
CA PRO A 53 -6.45 0.33 -6.20
C PRO A 53 -6.86 1.18 -4.99
N ILE A 54 -5.94 2.01 -4.50
CA ILE A 54 -6.16 2.94 -3.39
C ILE A 54 -5.55 4.29 -3.79
N GLN A 55 -6.28 5.38 -3.62
CA GLN A 55 -5.73 6.72 -3.81
C GLN A 55 -5.47 7.35 -2.44
N LEU A 56 -4.28 7.89 -2.24
CA LEU A 56 -3.91 8.55 -0.99
C LEU A 56 -3.79 10.05 -1.21
N SER A 57 -4.40 10.84 -0.34
CA SER A 57 -4.12 12.28 -0.28
C SER A 57 -2.68 12.51 0.17
N TYR A 58 -1.93 13.33 -0.54
CA TYR A 58 -0.60 13.75 -0.14
C TYR A 58 -0.60 15.21 0.33
N PRO A 59 0.06 15.55 1.46
CA PRO A 59 0.83 14.69 2.37
C PRO A 59 0.01 14.10 3.56
N GLN A 60 -1.33 14.10 3.53
CA GLN A 60 -2.13 13.72 4.72
C GLN A 60 -2.24 12.21 4.97
N GLY A 61 -1.98 11.36 3.99
CA GLY A 61 -1.97 9.89 4.16
C GLY A 61 -3.35 9.24 4.27
N GLN A 62 -4.42 9.97 3.98
CA GLN A 62 -5.78 9.43 4.04
C GLN A 62 -6.19 8.80 2.70
N PRO A 63 -6.86 7.64 2.71
CA PRO A 63 -7.57 7.15 1.54
C PRO A 63 -8.62 8.16 1.07
N VAL A 64 -8.61 8.45 -0.22
CA VAL A 64 -9.55 9.39 -0.85
C VAL A 64 -10.20 8.77 -2.08
N GLY A 65 -11.42 9.21 -2.38
CA GLY A 65 -12.13 8.79 -3.58
C GLY A 65 -11.77 9.64 -4.80
N SER A 66 -12.26 9.22 -5.97
CA SER A 66 -11.99 9.82 -7.28
C SER A 66 -12.36 11.31 -7.43
N GLY A 67 -13.17 11.86 -6.52
CA GLY A 67 -13.57 13.27 -6.51
C GLY A 67 -12.59 14.20 -5.78
N TRP A 68 -11.50 13.68 -5.23
CA TRP A 68 -10.49 14.48 -4.53
C TRP A 68 -9.78 15.45 -5.50
N LYS A 69 -9.53 16.68 -5.03
CA LYS A 69 -8.93 17.76 -5.83
C LYS A 69 -7.49 18.10 -5.46
N GLY A 70 -6.96 17.49 -4.41
CA GLY A 70 -5.59 17.70 -3.97
C GLY A 70 -4.59 16.76 -4.65
N GLU A 71 -3.37 16.78 -4.15
CA GLU A 71 -2.30 15.91 -4.62
C GLU A 71 -2.57 14.47 -4.19
N ILE A 72 -2.28 13.53 -5.08
CA ILE A 72 -2.58 12.11 -4.89
C ILE A 72 -1.36 11.23 -5.14
N ILE A 73 -1.31 10.12 -4.42
CA ILE A 73 -0.46 8.97 -4.73
C ILE A 73 -1.40 7.81 -5.04
N ASP A 74 -1.32 7.29 -6.26
CA ASP A 74 -2.09 6.13 -6.70
C ASP A 74 -1.35 4.85 -6.29
N VAL A 75 -1.85 4.16 -5.28
CA VAL A 75 -1.30 2.90 -4.76
C VAL A 75 -2.08 1.72 -5.34
N ARG A 76 -1.38 0.66 -5.70
CA ARG A 76 -1.94 -0.61 -6.16
C ARG A 76 -1.29 -1.73 -5.36
N LEU A 77 -2.13 -2.51 -4.69
CA LEU A 77 -1.69 -3.71 -3.97
C LEU A 77 -1.93 -4.93 -4.85
N TYR A 78 -0.91 -5.77 -4.98
CA TYR A 78 -0.96 -7.00 -5.75
C TYR A 78 -0.42 -8.15 -4.89
N TYR A 79 -1.29 -9.07 -4.50
CA TYR A 79 -0.89 -10.27 -3.75
C TYR A 79 -0.20 -11.24 -4.70
N VAL A 80 1.08 -11.49 -4.45
CA VAL A 80 1.90 -12.34 -5.32
C VAL A 80 2.04 -13.73 -4.74
N THR A 81 2.25 -14.71 -5.62
CA THR A 81 2.60 -16.08 -5.21
C THR A 81 4.05 -16.13 -4.74
N GLU A 82 4.42 -17.17 -3.98
CA GLU A 82 5.81 -17.42 -3.54
C GLU A 82 6.83 -17.54 -4.67
N ARG A 83 6.38 -17.80 -5.90
CA ARG A 83 7.25 -17.88 -7.09
C ARG A 83 7.60 -16.51 -7.70
N TYR A 84 7.01 -15.42 -7.20
CA TYR A 84 7.26 -14.09 -7.73
C TYR A 84 8.60 -13.57 -7.22
N ASP A 85 9.57 -13.44 -8.14
CA ASP A 85 10.86 -12.84 -7.84
C ASP A 85 10.86 -11.37 -8.25
N PHE A 86 10.66 -10.49 -7.26
CA PHE A 86 10.72 -9.05 -7.44
C PHE A 86 12.12 -8.56 -7.87
N ASN A 87 13.17 -9.25 -7.43
CA ASN A 87 14.55 -8.83 -7.62
C ASN A 87 15.11 -9.25 -8.99
N ALA A 88 14.53 -10.27 -9.62
CA ALA A 88 14.93 -10.77 -10.94
C ALA A 88 15.09 -9.67 -12.00
N LEU A 89 14.25 -8.62 -11.96
CA LEU A 89 14.32 -7.51 -12.89
C LEU A 89 15.65 -6.74 -12.78
N ILE A 90 16.13 -6.50 -11.56
CA ILE A 90 17.38 -5.75 -11.33
C ILE A 90 18.58 -6.69 -11.48
N ASP A 91 18.49 -7.88 -10.89
CA ASP A 91 19.62 -8.81 -10.79
C ASP A 91 20.05 -9.37 -12.16
N SER A 92 19.17 -9.31 -13.17
CA SER A 92 19.47 -9.71 -14.55
C SER A 92 20.03 -8.58 -15.44
N ASN A 93 20.15 -7.36 -14.93
CA ASN A 93 20.57 -6.19 -15.71
C ASN A 93 21.86 -5.56 -15.17
N SER A 94 22.58 -4.89 -16.08
CA SER A 94 23.84 -4.25 -15.72
C SER A 94 23.59 -2.93 -14.99
N TYR A 95 24.22 -2.78 -13.83
CA TYR A 95 24.38 -1.51 -13.16
C TYR A 95 24.92 -0.45 -14.13
N HIS A 96 24.37 0.76 -14.07
CA HIS A 96 24.76 1.86 -14.96
C HIS A 96 25.60 2.91 -14.23
N ARG A 97 25.09 3.46 -13.12
CA ARG A 97 25.76 4.51 -12.32
C ARG A 97 25.14 4.62 -10.93
N SER A 98 25.80 5.32 -10.00
CA SER A 98 25.18 5.82 -8.78
C SER A 98 24.82 7.29 -8.94
N ASP A 99 23.65 7.69 -8.44
CA ASP A 99 23.16 9.07 -8.42
C ASP A 99 22.69 9.38 -6.99
N LYS A 100 23.52 10.15 -6.26
CA LYS A 100 23.32 10.48 -4.85
C LYS A 100 23.17 9.21 -3.99
N ASP A 101 21.92 8.92 -3.62
CA ASP A 101 21.47 7.90 -2.70
C ASP A 101 20.89 6.67 -3.42
N TYR A 102 20.98 6.64 -4.76
CA TYR A 102 20.33 5.68 -5.62
C TYR A 102 21.36 4.98 -6.52
N ASP A 103 21.21 3.68 -6.67
CA ASP A 103 21.85 2.93 -7.75
C ASP A 103 20.93 2.97 -8.97
N VAL A 104 21.47 3.37 -10.12
CA VAL A 104 20.72 3.47 -11.36
C VAL A 104 21.07 2.31 -12.27
N TYR A 105 20.05 1.58 -12.69
CA TYR A 105 20.12 0.50 -13.66
C TYR A 105 19.43 0.94 -14.95
N ASN A 106 20.03 0.62 -16.09
CA ASN A 106 19.36 0.85 -17.37
C ASN A 106 18.68 -0.45 -17.82
N ILE A 107 17.36 -0.42 -17.89
CA ILE A 107 16.54 -1.59 -18.24
C ILE A 107 15.61 -1.18 -19.36
N ALA A 108 15.71 -1.86 -20.50
CA ALA A 108 14.95 -1.55 -21.71
C ALA A 108 15.04 -0.06 -22.14
N ASN A 109 16.24 0.53 -22.04
CA ASN A 109 16.51 1.96 -22.31
C ASN A 109 15.82 2.94 -21.35
N GLU A 110 15.35 2.48 -20.19
CA GLU A 110 14.81 3.33 -19.12
C GLU A 110 15.72 3.29 -17.89
N ASP A 111 15.93 4.46 -17.28
CA ASP A 111 16.62 4.56 -16.00
C ASP A 111 15.70 4.11 -14.86
N ASN A 112 16.18 3.14 -14.09
CA ASN A 112 15.53 2.60 -12.91
C ASN A 112 16.39 2.92 -11.69
N TYR A 113 15.88 3.77 -10.82
CA TYR A 113 16.50 4.19 -9.57
C TYR A 113 16.18 3.18 -8.48
N VAL A 114 17.20 2.58 -7.91
CA VAL A 114 17.09 1.51 -6.91
C VAL A 114 17.69 2.00 -5.60
N PHE A 115 16.97 1.76 -4.51
CA PHE A 115 17.44 2.04 -3.16
C PHE A 115 16.83 1.05 -2.16
N ASN A 116 17.34 1.09 -0.93
CA ASN A 116 16.73 0.39 0.19
C ASN A 116 15.87 1.36 0.98
N GLY A 117 14.60 1.00 1.19
CA GLY A 117 13.68 1.71 2.08
C GLY A 117 14.14 1.69 3.53
N SER A 118 13.41 2.38 4.40
CA SER A 118 13.70 2.45 5.84
C SER A 118 13.73 1.06 6.50
N ASP A 119 12.89 0.15 6.01
CA ASP A 119 12.77 -1.25 6.41
C ASP A 119 13.74 -2.20 5.69
N LYS A 120 14.72 -1.65 4.97
CA LYS A 120 15.73 -2.38 4.17
C LYS A 120 15.17 -3.12 2.96
N SER A 121 13.87 -3.05 2.70
CA SER A 121 13.28 -3.58 1.48
C SER A 121 13.78 -2.82 0.26
N ARG A 122 14.06 -3.54 -0.83
CA ARG A 122 14.46 -2.92 -2.10
C ARG A 122 13.26 -2.19 -2.72
N VAL A 123 13.51 -0.98 -3.21
CA VAL A 123 12.55 -0.14 -3.91
C VAL A 123 13.11 0.19 -5.29
N ILE A 124 12.26 0.11 -6.32
CA ILE A 124 12.63 0.40 -7.70
C ILE A 124 11.70 1.51 -8.19
N VAL A 125 12.26 2.61 -8.67
CA VAL A 125 11.52 3.77 -9.17
C VAL A 125 11.96 4.07 -10.60
N ARG A 126 10.99 4.32 -11.49
CA ARG A 126 11.25 4.75 -12.86
C ARG A 126 10.32 5.87 -13.28
N LYS A 127 10.75 6.67 -14.25
CA LYS A 127 9.91 7.72 -14.83
C LYS A 127 8.88 7.11 -15.78
N ARG A 128 7.65 7.63 -15.74
CA ARG A 128 6.57 7.27 -16.68
C ARG A 128 5.79 8.52 -17.08
N GLY A 129 6.11 9.10 -18.23
CA GLY A 129 5.54 10.39 -18.65
C GLY A 129 5.85 11.48 -17.61
N TYR A 130 4.81 12.14 -17.10
CA TYR A 130 4.88 13.18 -16.07
C TYR A 130 4.75 12.64 -14.63
N THR A 131 5.05 11.37 -14.42
CA THR A 131 4.95 10.71 -13.11
C THR A 131 6.15 9.85 -12.81
N TRP A 132 6.36 9.55 -11.54
CA TRP A 132 7.21 8.47 -11.07
C TRP A 132 6.36 7.24 -10.78
N LEU A 133 6.85 6.07 -11.16
CA LEU A 133 6.26 4.78 -10.83
C LEU A 133 7.27 4.01 -9.99
N ALA A 134 6.87 3.69 -8.77
CA ALA A 134 7.67 2.96 -7.81
C ALA A 134 7.08 1.58 -7.51
N HIS A 135 7.95 0.64 -7.18
CA HIS A 135 7.59 -0.72 -6.79
C HIS A 135 8.40 -1.14 -5.57
N ARG A 136 7.76 -1.87 -4.67
CA ARG A 136 8.40 -2.55 -3.54
C ARG A 136 7.62 -3.80 -3.16
N MET A 137 8.28 -4.69 -2.41
CA MET A 137 7.64 -5.82 -1.76
C MET A 137 7.45 -5.57 -0.27
N GLN A 138 6.35 -6.06 0.29
CA GLN A 138 6.12 -6.12 1.73
C GLN A 138 5.17 -7.28 2.04
N ASN A 139 5.58 -8.23 2.89
CA ASN A 139 4.74 -9.33 3.38
C ASN A 139 3.98 -10.10 2.28
N GLY A 140 4.65 -10.43 1.16
CA GLY A 140 4.02 -11.14 0.03
C GLY A 140 3.08 -10.30 -0.83
N VAL A 141 3.08 -8.98 -0.64
CA VAL A 141 2.34 -8.01 -1.45
C VAL A 141 3.32 -7.17 -2.23
N LEU A 142 3.16 -7.15 -3.56
CA LEU A 142 3.78 -6.17 -4.43
C LEU A 142 2.98 -4.88 -4.32
N ILE A 143 3.64 -3.82 -3.87
CA ILE A 143 3.07 -2.49 -3.77
C ILE A 143 3.62 -1.68 -4.94
N MET A 144 2.74 -1.24 -5.82
CA MET A 144 3.08 -0.29 -6.89
C MET A 144 2.45 1.05 -6.53
N TYR A 145 3.22 2.13 -6.61
CA TYR A 145 2.67 3.46 -6.35
C TYR A 145 3.16 4.47 -7.38
N GLN A 146 2.25 5.30 -7.86
CA GLN A 146 2.50 6.31 -8.89
C GLN A 146 2.17 7.69 -8.34
N TYR A 147 3.03 8.66 -8.63
CA TYR A 147 2.92 10.02 -8.11
C TYR A 147 3.52 11.04 -9.08
N ASP A 148 3.14 12.30 -8.91
CA ASP A 148 3.57 13.42 -9.76
C ASP A 148 5.10 13.56 -9.78
N GLU A 149 5.66 13.88 -10.96
CA GLU A 149 7.12 13.99 -11.12
C GLU A 149 7.77 15.07 -10.24
N ARG A 150 7.00 16.06 -9.80
CA ARG A 150 7.46 17.14 -8.91
C ARG A 150 7.96 16.61 -7.56
N PHE A 151 7.47 15.45 -7.09
CA PHE A 151 7.93 14.83 -5.86
C PHE A 151 9.16 13.94 -6.10
N SER A 152 10.35 14.53 -6.14
CA SER A 152 11.59 13.81 -6.46
C SER A 152 12.30 13.17 -5.25
N ASN A 153 11.78 13.35 -4.03
CA ASN A 153 12.31 12.68 -2.85
C ASN A 153 11.73 11.26 -2.70
N PHE A 154 12.33 10.30 -3.41
CA PHE A 154 11.79 8.94 -3.50
C PHE A 154 11.72 8.22 -2.16
N LYS A 155 12.71 8.45 -1.28
CA LYS A 155 12.75 7.83 0.05
C LYS A 155 11.61 8.34 0.96
N GLU A 156 11.28 9.63 0.87
CA GLU A 156 10.17 10.22 1.63
C GLU A 156 8.82 9.68 1.16
N ILE A 157 8.63 9.56 -0.16
CA ILE A 157 7.39 9.00 -0.73
C ILE A 157 7.27 7.50 -0.42
N ASP A 158 8.37 6.73 -0.51
CA ASP A 158 8.39 5.32 -0.09
C ASP A 158 7.99 5.17 1.38
N GLU A 159 8.59 5.94 2.28
CA GLU A 159 8.27 5.88 3.70
C GLU A 159 6.80 6.19 3.97
N PHE A 160 6.27 7.23 3.31
CA PHE A 160 4.86 7.60 3.40
C PHE A 160 3.93 6.45 2.98
N VAL A 161 4.21 5.81 1.83
CA VAL A 161 3.41 4.68 1.34
C VAL A 161 3.59 3.45 2.24
N ARG A 162 4.81 3.15 2.68
CA ARG A 162 5.12 2.02 3.56
C ARG A 162 4.34 2.10 4.87
N VAL A 163 4.35 3.25 5.54
CA VAL A 163 3.61 3.48 6.79
C VAL A 163 2.10 3.27 6.57
N PHE A 164 1.57 3.78 5.47
CA PHE A 164 0.17 3.56 5.12
C PHE A 164 -0.14 2.08 4.91
N VAL A 165 0.67 1.38 4.10
CA VAL A 165 0.43 -0.02 3.76
C VAL A 165 0.59 -0.93 4.99
N GLU A 166 1.59 -0.68 5.83
CA GLU A 166 1.79 -1.39 7.11
C GLU A 166 0.57 -1.27 8.03
N ARG A 167 -0.06 -0.09 8.10
CA ARG A 167 -1.28 0.14 8.89
C ARG A 167 -2.47 -0.70 8.41
N ILE A 168 -2.62 -0.85 7.10
CA ILE A 168 -3.84 -1.43 6.50
C ILE A 168 -3.72 -2.91 6.19
N LEU A 169 -2.49 -3.44 6.03
CA LEU A 169 -2.30 -4.88 5.87
C LEU A 169 -2.49 -5.57 7.22
N ILE A 170 -3.47 -6.47 7.28
CA ILE A 170 -3.62 -7.36 8.41
C ILE A 170 -2.44 -8.34 8.35
N HIS A 171 -1.66 -8.43 9.43
CA HIS A 171 -0.58 -9.40 9.52
C HIS A 171 -1.16 -10.79 9.25
N LYS A 172 -0.53 -11.53 8.33
CA LYS A 172 -0.80 -12.95 8.18
C LYS A 172 -0.13 -13.64 9.37
N ASP A 173 -0.93 -13.94 10.40
CA ASP A 173 -0.52 -14.84 11.48
C ASP A 173 -0.12 -16.22 10.91
#